data_AF-F0Z7C5-F1
#
_entry.id   AF-F0Z7C5-F1
#
_cell.length_a   1.000
_cell.length_b   1.000
_cell.length_c   1.000
_cell.angle_alpha   90.00
_cell.angle_beta   90.00
_cell.angle_gamma   90.00
#
_symmetry.space_group_name_H-M   'P 1'
#
loop_
_entity.id
_entity.type
_entity.pdbx_description
1 polymer ?
#
loop_
_entity_poly.entity_id
_entity_poly.type
_entity_poly.pdbx_seq_one_letter_code
_entity_poly.pdbx_strand_id
1 'polypeptide(L)'
;MTKKNKTKTKNKTNNINRNNNNKNNKNNIININNNDTNNGNYNLIEKKQNPQYHRNSTLYTYTPKSVLKRIEKQFIQPKFYEPKTIGDHFAYYTVIGLKKFSEIMFTNKHINFAIVLESIASVPGLCGGVILHLRALRTMESCSWIKTLMDEAENERIHLMVFIELTKATLFERILVTMAQFIVWFLYFIGYIISPKTMHRIVSYLEYEAVKTYTNFIKDIDLGLIENVPASKLAIEYWGLDNDATLRDMILVIRQDEVDHNIVNHQISKKILKNNNDPVILENKFNKISFTDNLIINNNNNNNNYYNNNSNNSNYNNCNNFKDINMKKSINNIIKMDSIKISPDLTC
;
A
#
# COMPACT_ATOMS: atom_id res chain seq x y z
N MET A 1 -0.95 -7.92 78.02
CA MET A 1 0.38 -8.31 78.54
C MET A 1 1.46 -7.82 77.57
N THR A 2 2.29 -6.90 78.08
CA THR A 2 3.69 -6.51 77.75
C THR A 2 4.56 -7.55 77.01
N LYS A 3 5.62 -7.27 76.23
CA LYS A 3 6.56 -6.13 76.04
C LYS A 3 7.49 -6.43 74.82
N LYS A 4 7.88 -5.39 74.04
CA LYS A 4 9.26 -4.96 73.59
C LYS A 4 10.31 -6.05 73.20
N ASN A 5 11.11 -5.93 72.12
CA ASN A 5 12.09 -4.85 71.85
C ASN A 5 12.76 -4.93 70.44
N LYS A 6 13.19 -3.75 69.96
CA LYS A 6 14.07 -3.47 68.80
C LYS A 6 15.55 -3.79 69.08
N THR A 7 16.35 -3.98 68.02
CA THR A 7 17.71 -3.39 67.92
C THR A 7 18.17 -3.24 66.46
N LYS A 8 18.88 -2.13 66.20
CA LYS A 8 19.56 -1.68 64.97
C LYS A 8 21.07 -1.68 65.24
N THR A 9 21.90 -2.00 64.24
CA THR A 9 23.29 -1.49 63.99
C THR A 9 23.76 -2.09 62.64
N LYS A 10 24.06 -1.36 61.55
CA LYS A 10 25.15 -0.42 61.15
C LYS A 10 26.57 -1.01 61.00
N ASN A 11 27.09 -1.06 59.75
CA ASN A 11 28.34 -0.43 59.23
C ASN A 11 28.82 -1.10 57.90
N LYS A 12 28.94 -0.37 56.77
CA LYS A 12 30.16 0.28 56.17
C LYS A 12 31.26 -0.74 55.79
N THR A 13 31.95 -0.75 54.64
CA THR A 13 32.17 0.11 53.45
C THR A 13 33.08 -0.70 52.49
N ASN A 14 33.03 -0.48 51.17
CA ASN A 14 34.24 -0.25 50.34
C ASN A 14 33.89 0.25 48.93
N ASN A 15 34.50 1.39 48.58
CA ASN A 15 34.51 2.07 47.30
C ASN A 15 35.52 1.42 46.34
N ILE A 16 35.24 1.41 45.03
CA ILE A 16 36.21 1.79 43.98
C ILE A 16 35.49 2.58 42.87
N ASN A 17 35.99 3.79 42.63
CA ASN A 17 35.70 4.69 41.52
C ASN A 17 36.20 4.15 40.17
N ARG A 18 35.49 4.45 39.07
CA ARG A 18 36.11 5.02 37.87
C ARG A 18 35.06 5.76 37.01
N ASN A 19 35.20 7.07 36.99
CA ASN A 19 34.66 7.99 35.98
C ASN A 19 35.18 7.61 34.59
N ASN A 20 34.34 7.76 33.55
CA ASN A 20 34.68 8.50 32.33
C ASN A 20 33.45 8.70 31.42
N ASN A 21 33.06 9.98 31.31
CA ASN A 21 32.70 10.71 30.09
C ASN A 21 31.83 10.04 29.01
N ASN A 22 30.56 10.45 28.93
CA ASN A 22 30.14 11.41 27.89
C ASN A 22 28.70 11.91 28.13
N LYS A 23 28.62 13.13 28.69
CA LYS A 23 27.49 14.03 28.46
C LYS A 23 27.54 14.45 26.99
N ASN A 24 26.54 14.07 26.20
CA ASN A 24 25.97 14.85 25.09
C ASN A 24 24.95 14.00 24.34
N ASN A 25 23.66 14.20 24.65
CA ASN A 25 22.61 14.15 23.64
C ASN A 25 21.55 15.18 24.06
N LYS A 26 21.94 16.44 23.89
CA LYS A 26 21.01 17.57 23.86
C LYS A 26 20.16 17.44 22.61
N ASN A 27 18.84 17.53 22.78
CA ASN A 27 17.91 18.26 21.93
C ASN A 27 18.32 18.38 20.45
N ASN A 28 17.88 17.43 19.60
CA ASN A 28 17.79 17.70 18.17
C ASN A 28 16.59 18.61 17.91
N ILE A 29 16.78 19.89 18.23
CA ILE A 29 16.00 20.99 17.67
C ILE A 29 16.33 20.98 16.17
N ILE A 30 15.31 20.74 15.36
CA ILE A 30 15.37 20.92 13.92
C ILE A 30 15.61 22.41 13.68
N ASN A 31 16.85 22.80 13.44
CA ASN A 31 17.16 24.13 12.92
C ASN A 31 16.71 24.15 11.46
N ILE A 32 15.55 24.75 11.23
CA ILE A 32 15.12 25.18 9.90
C ILE A 32 15.95 26.41 9.57
N ASN A 33 17.04 26.23 8.83
CA ASN A 33 17.73 27.34 8.17
C ASN A 33 16.85 27.83 7.02
N ASN A 34 16.12 28.92 7.26
CA ASN A 34 15.39 29.68 6.25
C ASN A 34 16.34 30.52 5.39
N ASN A 35 17.17 29.92 4.53
CA ASN A 35 18.09 30.69 3.69
C ASN A 35 18.41 30.08 2.32
N ASP A 36 17.46 29.34 1.70
CA ASP A 36 17.60 28.96 0.28
C ASP A 36 16.41 29.47 -0.53
N THR A 37 16.42 30.78 -0.77
CA THR A 37 15.73 31.38 -1.92
C THR A 37 16.61 31.17 -3.17
N ASN A 38 15.97 30.73 -4.25
CA ASN A 38 16.46 30.70 -5.65
C ASN A 38 17.34 29.50 -6.04
N ASN A 39 16.72 28.34 -6.24
CA ASN A 39 16.83 27.59 -7.51
C ASN A 39 15.85 26.41 -7.52
N GLY A 40 15.04 26.35 -8.58
CA GLY A 40 13.93 25.40 -8.77
C GLY A 40 14.35 23.96 -9.05
N ASN A 41 15.02 23.31 -8.09
CA ASN A 41 15.15 21.87 -8.04
C ASN A 41 14.45 21.35 -6.78
N TYR A 42 13.20 20.95 -6.92
CA TYR A 42 12.60 20.00 -5.97
C TYR A 42 13.33 18.68 -6.16
N ASN A 43 14.50 18.54 -5.53
CA ASN A 43 15.09 17.22 -5.33
C ASN A 43 14.00 16.39 -4.65
N LEU A 44 13.43 15.43 -5.37
CA LEU A 44 12.57 14.40 -4.81
C LEU A 44 13.35 13.81 -3.63
N ILE A 45 12.98 14.19 -2.41
CA ILE A 45 13.63 13.68 -1.21
C ILE A 45 13.41 12.18 -1.25
N GLU A 46 14.49 11.44 -1.52
CA GLU A 46 14.40 9.99 -1.66
C GLU A 46 13.89 9.43 -0.33
N LYS A 47 12.67 8.85 -0.36
CA LYS A 47 12.04 8.30 0.84
C LYS A 47 13.01 7.31 1.47
N LYS A 48 13.34 7.50 2.76
CA LYS A 48 14.29 6.63 3.44
C LYS A 48 13.73 5.20 3.50
N GLN A 49 14.62 4.22 3.54
CA GLN A 49 14.21 2.83 3.77
C GLN A 49 13.57 2.71 5.15
N ASN A 50 12.43 2.05 5.21
CA ASN A 50 11.70 1.78 6.43
C ASN A 50 11.55 0.25 6.58
N PRO A 51 11.71 -0.33 7.78
CA PRO A 51 11.50 -1.76 7.99
C PRO A 51 10.05 -2.22 7.81
N GLN A 52 9.08 -1.30 7.82
CA GLN A 52 7.66 -1.61 7.76
C GLN A 52 7.07 -1.59 6.35
N TYR A 53 7.73 -1.00 5.34
CA TYR A 53 7.20 -0.93 3.97
C TYR A 53 8.28 -0.67 2.92
N HIS A 54 8.00 -1.01 1.67
CA HIS A 54 8.77 -0.59 0.51
C HIS A 54 8.50 0.86 0.13
N ARG A 55 9.54 1.54 -0.36
CA ARG A 55 9.49 2.99 -0.63
C ARG A 55 8.44 3.38 -1.68
N ASN A 56 8.09 2.48 -2.59
CA ASN A 56 7.34 2.75 -3.82
C ASN A 56 6.00 2.00 -3.90
N SER A 57 5.46 1.50 -2.79
CA SER A 57 4.13 0.87 -2.74
C SER A 57 2.97 1.89 -2.74
N THR A 58 3.28 3.18 -2.75
CA THR A 58 2.32 4.27 -3.04
C THR A 58 2.93 5.23 -4.05
N LEU A 59 2.08 5.88 -4.84
CA LEU A 59 2.46 6.99 -5.69
C LEU A 59 2.61 8.33 -4.92
N TYR A 60 2.12 8.38 -3.69
CA TYR A 60 2.00 9.59 -2.87
C TYR A 60 3.06 9.65 -1.77
N THR A 61 4.31 9.34 -2.09
CA THR A 61 5.44 9.28 -1.13
C THR A 61 5.88 10.62 -0.56
N TYR A 62 5.44 11.73 -1.16
CA TYR A 62 5.65 13.09 -0.69
C TYR A 62 4.42 13.92 -1.04
N THR A 63 3.63 14.26 -0.02
CA THR A 63 2.28 14.82 -0.18
C THR A 63 2.05 15.95 0.82
N PRO A 64 2.80 17.07 0.72
CA PRO A 64 2.57 18.25 1.57
C PRO A 64 1.18 18.85 1.32
N LYS A 65 0.74 19.77 2.19
CA LYS A 65 -0.58 20.44 2.07
C LYS A 65 -0.88 21.04 0.70
N SER A 66 0.14 21.49 -0.04
CA SER A 66 -0.05 22.02 -1.39
C SER A 66 -0.48 20.92 -2.39
N VAL A 67 0.05 19.70 -2.26
CA VAL A 67 -0.34 18.53 -3.06
C VAL A 67 -1.73 18.05 -2.63
N LEU A 68 -2.01 17.96 -1.32
CA LEU A 68 -3.32 17.57 -0.79
C LEU A 68 -4.45 18.46 -1.34
N LYS A 69 -4.24 19.78 -1.37
CA LYS A 69 -5.18 20.73 -1.99
C LYS A 69 -5.43 20.43 -3.46
N ARG A 70 -4.41 20.01 -4.22
CA ARG A 70 -4.57 19.62 -5.63
C ARG A 70 -5.31 18.29 -5.77
N ILE A 71 -4.96 17.28 -4.96
CA ILE A 71 -5.66 15.99 -4.92
C ILE A 71 -7.15 16.22 -4.70
N GLU A 72 -7.53 17.01 -3.70
CA GLU A 72 -8.93 17.28 -3.41
C GLU A 72 -9.61 18.10 -4.52
N LYS A 73 -8.99 19.20 -4.97
CA LYS A 73 -9.58 20.08 -5.99
C LYS A 73 -9.81 19.38 -7.33
N GLN A 74 -8.95 18.44 -7.68
CA GLN A 74 -8.97 17.72 -8.95
C GLN A 74 -9.50 16.29 -8.78
N PHE A 75 -10.06 15.95 -7.61
CA PHE A 75 -10.58 14.62 -7.36
C PHE A 75 -11.70 14.28 -8.34
N ILE A 76 -11.58 13.12 -8.99
CA ILE A 76 -12.58 12.58 -9.90
C ILE A 76 -12.90 11.16 -9.41
N GLN A 77 -14.17 10.93 -9.07
CA GLN A 77 -14.65 9.58 -8.78
C GLN A 77 -14.36 8.68 -9.99
N PRO A 78 -13.78 7.48 -9.80
CA PRO A 78 -13.57 6.54 -10.89
C PRO A 78 -14.88 6.27 -11.63
N LYS A 79 -14.81 6.13 -12.95
CA LYS A 79 -16.00 5.82 -13.75
C LYS A 79 -16.50 4.43 -13.38
N PHE A 80 -17.78 4.33 -12.99
CA PHE A 80 -18.43 3.04 -12.78
C PHE A 80 -18.37 2.20 -14.06
N TYR A 81 -18.04 0.92 -13.91
CA TYR A 81 -18.09 -0.02 -15.02
C TYR A 81 -19.38 -0.83 -14.97
N GLU A 82 -20.19 -0.65 -16.01
CA GLU A 82 -21.37 -1.48 -16.24
C GLU A 82 -20.96 -2.94 -16.50
N PRO A 83 -21.47 -3.91 -15.72
CA PRO A 83 -21.16 -5.32 -15.93
C PRO A 83 -21.66 -5.80 -17.29
N LYS A 84 -20.81 -6.52 -18.05
CA LYS A 84 -21.13 -6.96 -19.42
C LYS A 84 -21.11 -8.47 -19.60
N THR A 85 -20.25 -9.15 -18.85
CA THR A 85 -20.08 -10.61 -18.92
C THR A 85 -20.67 -11.28 -17.69
N ILE A 86 -20.95 -12.59 -17.76
CA ILE A 86 -21.44 -13.36 -16.61
C ILE A 86 -20.51 -13.19 -15.39
N GLY A 87 -19.20 -13.20 -15.62
CA GLY A 87 -18.20 -12.93 -14.58
C GLY A 87 -18.27 -11.50 -14.03
N ASP A 88 -18.53 -10.49 -14.87
CA ASP A 88 -18.69 -9.12 -14.39
C ASP A 88 -19.97 -8.97 -13.54
N HIS A 89 -21.09 -9.59 -13.93
CA HIS A 89 -22.32 -9.60 -13.14
C HIS A 89 -22.11 -10.31 -11.79
N PHE A 90 -21.49 -11.49 -11.81
CA PHE A 90 -21.13 -12.20 -10.58
C PHE A 90 -20.29 -11.30 -9.67
N ALA A 91 -19.22 -10.70 -10.20
CA ALA A 91 -18.34 -9.81 -9.44
C ALA A 91 -19.09 -8.63 -8.83
N TYR A 92 -19.94 -7.96 -9.62
CA TYR A 92 -20.75 -6.84 -9.17
C TYR A 92 -21.70 -7.24 -8.03
N TYR A 93 -22.48 -8.32 -8.21
CA TYR A 93 -23.43 -8.76 -7.19
C TYR A 93 -22.75 -9.29 -5.93
N THR A 94 -21.56 -9.90 -6.04
CA THR A 94 -20.74 -10.25 -4.88
C THR A 94 -20.41 -9.00 -4.07
N VAL A 95 -19.91 -7.93 -4.70
CA VAL A 95 -19.56 -6.69 -3.99
C VAL A 95 -20.79 -6.01 -3.39
N ILE A 96 -21.91 -5.96 -4.11
CA ILE A 96 -23.17 -5.41 -3.57
C ILE A 96 -23.64 -6.23 -2.36
N GLY A 97 -23.51 -7.55 -2.39
CA GLY A 97 -23.84 -8.42 -1.25
C GLY A 97 -22.94 -8.14 -0.04
N LEU A 98 -21.63 -8.06 -0.25
CA LEU A 98 -20.65 -7.73 0.80
C LEU A 98 -20.90 -6.35 1.40
N LYS A 99 -21.19 -5.35 0.56
CA LYS A 99 -21.52 -3.99 1.01
C LYS A 99 -22.73 -4.00 1.93
N LYS A 100 -23.85 -4.60 1.51
CA LYS A 100 -25.07 -4.69 2.33
C LYS A 100 -24.82 -5.40 3.66
N PHE A 101 -24.07 -6.49 3.63
CA PHE A 101 -23.69 -7.21 4.85
C PHE A 101 -22.88 -6.31 5.79
N SER A 102 -21.94 -5.54 5.24
CA SER A 102 -21.10 -4.66 6.02
C SER A 102 -21.85 -3.47 6.63
N GLU A 103 -22.75 -2.86 5.87
CA GLU A 103 -23.62 -1.78 6.35
C GLU A 103 -24.47 -2.22 7.55
N ILE A 104 -24.89 -3.49 7.59
CA ILE A 104 -25.63 -4.07 8.73
C ILE A 104 -24.73 -4.22 9.97
N MET A 105 -23.45 -4.57 9.78
CA MET A 105 -22.53 -4.87 10.87
C MET A 105 -21.86 -3.63 11.48
N PHE A 106 -21.67 -2.55 10.72
CA PHE A 106 -20.79 -1.43 11.08
C PHE A 106 -21.43 -0.04 11.07
N THR A 107 -22.76 0.05 11.18
CA THR A 107 -23.49 1.33 11.19
C THR A 107 -22.83 2.37 12.12
N ASN A 108 -22.48 3.53 11.56
CA ASN A 108 -21.89 4.70 12.23
C ASN A 108 -20.50 4.51 12.88
N LYS A 109 -19.71 3.52 12.46
CA LYS A 109 -18.35 3.28 12.99
C LYS A 109 -17.27 3.27 11.91
N HIS A 110 -16.99 4.43 11.31
CA HIS A 110 -16.05 4.56 10.18
C HIS A 110 -14.66 3.94 10.44
N ILE A 111 -14.07 4.19 11.60
CA ILE A 111 -12.70 3.71 11.89
C ILE A 111 -12.68 2.18 12.12
N ASN A 112 -13.61 1.63 12.90
CA ASN A 112 -13.70 0.18 13.09
C ASN A 112 -14.04 -0.53 11.77
N PHE A 113 -14.89 0.10 10.95
CA PHE A 113 -15.24 -0.38 9.62
C PHE A 113 -14.01 -0.45 8.71
N ALA A 114 -13.23 0.63 8.64
CA ALA A 114 -11.98 0.67 7.89
C ALA A 114 -11.03 -0.45 8.37
N ILE A 115 -10.76 -0.56 9.67
CA ILE A 115 -9.89 -1.62 10.21
C ILE A 115 -10.28 -3.02 9.76
N VAL A 116 -11.58 -3.35 9.78
CA VAL A 116 -12.03 -4.69 9.37
C VAL A 116 -11.87 -4.88 7.86
N LEU A 117 -12.23 -3.90 7.03
CA LEU A 117 -12.08 -4.03 5.58
C LEU A 117 -10.61 -4.03 5.13
N GLU A 118 -9.80 -3.10 5.64
CA GLU A 118 -8.36 -3.02 5.33
C GLU A 118 -7.62 -4.30 5.72
N SER A 119 -8.09 -5.00 6.76
CA SER A 119 -7.52 -6.28 7.17
C SER A 119 -7.72 -7.42 6.17
N ILE A 120 -8.68 -7.30 5.25
CA ILE A 120 -8.94 -8.28 4.19
C ILE A 120 -8.57 -7.74 2.80
N ALA A 121 -8.46 -6.42 2.62
CA ALA A 121 -8.19 -5.76 1.33
C ALA A 121 -6.79 -6.09 0.75
N SER A 122 -5.81 -6.33 1.62
CA SER A 122 -4.47 -6.78 1.20
C SER A 122 -4.42 -8.22 0.62
N VAL A 123 -5.44 -9.05 0.89
CA VAL A 123 -5.44 -10.48 0.52
C VAL A 123 -5.48 -10.69 -1.01
N PRO A 124 -6.38 -10.04 -1.77
CA PRO A 124 -6.42 -10.11 -3.23
C PRO A 124 -5.08 -9.89 -3.94
N GLY A 125 -4.40 -8.78 -3.68
CA GLY A 125 -3.11 -8.44 -4.30
C GLY A 125 -2.03 -9.47 -3.96
N LEU A 126 -1.96 -9.89 -2.68
CA LEU A 126 -1.02 -10.89 -2.22
C LEU A 126 -1.26 -12.24 -2.92
N CYS A 127 -2.51 -12.71 -2.94
CA CYS A 127 -2.89 -13.98 -3.54
C CYS A 127 -2.60 -13.99 -5.05
N GLY A 128 -3.06 -12.96 -5.77
CA GLY A 128 -2.84 -12.84 -7.22
C GLY A 128 -1.35 -12.78 -7.57
N GLY A 129 -0.58 -11.97 -6.84
CA GLY A 129 0.85 -11.87 -7.08
C GLY A 129 1.62 -13.16 -6.74
N VAL A 130 1.26 -13.90 -5.68
CA VAL A 130 1.85 -15.23 -5.38
C VAL A 130 1.56 -16.23 -6.50
N ILE A 131 0.31 -16.31 -6.96
CA ILE A 131 -0.07 -17.24 -8.03
C ILE A 131 0.68 -16.90 -9.33
N LEU A 132 0.75 -15.61 -9.69
CA LEU A 132 1.47 -15.14 -10.87
C LEU A 132 2.98 -15.32 -10.74
N HIS A 133 3.54 -15.15 -9.54
CA HIS A 133 4.95 -15.39 -9.24
C HIS A 133 5.31 -16.86 -9.44
N LEU A 134 4.55 -17.78 -8.83
CA LEU A 134 4.76 -19.21 -9.02
C LEU A 134 4.50 -19.65 -10.47
N ARG A 135 3.61 -18.96 -11.19
CA ARG A 135 3.43 -19.16 -12.63
C ARG A 135 4.68 -18.78 -13.40
N ALA A 136 5.20 -17.58 -13.19
CA ALA A 136 6.41 -17.09 -13.83
C ALA A 136 7.60 -18.04 -13.61
N LEU A 137 7.76 -18.55 -12.39
CA LEU A 137 8.83 -19.51 -12.07
C LEU A 137 8.65 -20.85 -12.79
N ARG A 138 7.44 -21.42 -12.82
CA ARG A 138 7.22 -22.73 -13.44
C ARG A 138 7.17 -22.68 -14.97
N THR A 139 6.83 -21.54 -15.56
CA THR A 139 6.82 -21.35 -17.03
C THR A 139 8.10 -20.70 -17.55
N MET A 140 8.96 -20.18 -16.67
CA MET A 140 10.17 -19.41 -17.03
C MET A 140 9.87 -18.15 -17.86
N GLU A 141 8.72 -17.51 -17.59
CA GLU A 141 8.26 -16.31 -18.30
C GLU A 141 8.09 -15.12 -17.33
N SER A 142 8.41 -13.92 -17.77
CA SER A 142 8.18 -12.70 -16.98
C SER A 142 6.70 -12.32 -16.93
N CYS A 143 6.25 -11.79 -15.80
CA CYS A 143 4.91 -11.19 -15.65
C CYS A 143 5.04 -9.80 -15.01
N SER A 144 4.66 -8.76 -15.75
CA SER A 144 4.82 -7.37 -15.30
C SER A 144 3.85 -6.94 -14.19
N TRP A 145 2.87 -7.79 -13.82
CA TRP A 145 1.88 -7.46 -12.79
C TRP A 145 2.25 -7.94 -11.39
N ILE A 146 3.24 -8.83 -11.25
CA ILE A 146 3.61 -9.38 -9.93
C ILE A 146 3.98 -8.25 -8.97
N LYS A 147 4.85 -7.33 -9.40
CA LYS A 147 5.27 -6.22 -8.56
C LYS A 147 4.10 -5.30 -8.20
N THR A 148 3.27 -4.93 -9.18
CA THR A 148 2.09 -4.09 -8.95
C THR A 148 1.15 -4.68 -7.90
N LEU A 149 0.88 -5.99 -7.95
CA LEU A 149 -0.02 -6.65 -6.98
C LEU A 149 0.61 -6.80 -5.59
N MET A 150 1.94 -6.96 -5.52
CA MET A 150 2.66 -6.96 -4.24
C MET A 150 2.69 -5.56 -3.62
N ASP A 151 2.89 -4.53 -4.43
CA ASP A 151 2.85 -3.13 -4.01
C ASP A 151 1.44 -2.76 -3.48
N GLU A 152 0.38 -3.15 -4.20
CA GLU A 152 -1.02 -2.99 -3.77
C GLU A 152 -1.28 -3.68 -2.42
N ALA A 153 -0.90 -4.95 -2.29
CA ALA A 153 -1.08 -5.69 -1.02
C ALA A 153 -0.35 -5.03 0.16
N GLU A 154 0.83 -4.46 -0.08
CA GLU A 154 1.54 -3.69 0.94
C GLU A 154 0.84 -2.38 1.26
N ASN A 155 0.36 -1.66 0.24
CA ASN A 155 -0.35 -0.39 0.38
C ASN A 155 -1.58 -0.53 1.29
N GLU A 156 -2.43 -1.50 1.01
CA GLU A 156 -3.61 -1.89 1.79
C GLU A 156 -3.24 -2.26 3.24
N ARG A 157 -2.13 -2.99 3.44
CA ARG A 157 -1.63 -3.27 4.80
C ARG A 157 -1.24 -1.99 5.53
N ILE A 158 -0.66 -1.00 4.85
CA ILE A 158 -0.33 0.27 5.48
C ILE A 158 -1.59 1.06 5.84
N HIS A 159 -2.65 1.02 5.03
CA HIS A 159 -3.95 1.60 5.39
C HIS A 159 -4.45 1.04 6.72
N LEU A 160 -4.44 -0.29 6.89
CA LEU A 160 -4.76 -0.91 8.18
C LEU A 160 -3.87 -0.39 9.32
N MET A 161 -2.55 -0.38 9.11
CA MET A 161 -1.60 -0.03 10.17
C MET A 161 -1.73 1.43 10.62
N VAL A 162 -2.05 2.36 9.71
CA VAL A 162 -2.27 3.76 10.10
C VAL A 162 -3.55 3.94 10.92
N PHE A 163 -4.61 3.16 10.66
CA PHE A 163 -5.81 3.18 11.50
C PHE A 163 -5.60 2.54 12.87
N ILE A 164 -4.76 1.51 12.97
CA ILE A 164 -4.43 0.86 14.25
C ILE A 164 -3.61 1.77 15.18
N GLU A 165 -2.87 2.75 14.65
CA GLU A 165 -2.25 3.79 15.48
C GLU A 165 -3.29 4.76 16.10
N LEU A 166 -4.47 4.89 15.49
CA LEU A 166 -5.54 5.78 15.95
C LEU A 166 -6.55 5.06 16.87
N THR A 167 -6.77 3.76 16.68
CA THR A 167 -7.65 2.98 17.55
C THR A 167 -7.16 1.54 17.74
N LYS A 168 -7.47 0.96 18.90
CA LYS A 168 -7.02 -0.40 19.24
C LYS A 168 -8.10 -1.42 18.92
N ALA A 169 -7.76 -2.39 18.07
CA ALA A 169 -8.58 -3.57 17.87
C ALA A 169 -8.59 -4.45 19.13
N THR A 170 -9.78 -4.83 19.56
CA THR A 170 -10.05 -5.78 20.65
C THR A 170 -9.62 -7.20 20.29
N LEU A 171 -9.49 -8.09 21.28
CA LEU A 171 -9.18 -9.50 21.03
C LEU A 171 -10.26 -10.18 20.16
N PHE A 172 -11.52 -9.84 20.38
CA PHE A 172 -12.63 -10.36 19.59
C PHE A 172 -12.52 -9.94 18.12
N GLU A 173 -12.27 -8.65 17.84
CA GLU A 173 -12.08 -8.15 16.47
C GLU A 173 -10.89 -8.85 15.80
N ARG A 174 -9.79 -9.11 16.53
CA ARG A 174 -8.62 -9.84 15.99
C ARG A 174 -8.95 -11.28 15.61
N ILE A 175 -9.74 -11.99 16.43
CA ILE A 175 -10.19 -13.36 16.11
C ILE A 175 -11.09 -13.34 14.87
N LEU A 176 -12.04 -12.38 14.81
CA LEU A 176 -12.92 -12.21 13.66
C LEU A 176 -12.13 -11.94 12.37
N VAL A 177 -11.17 -11.02 12.41
CA VAL A 177 -10.27 -10.73 11.28
C VAL A 177 -9.51 -11.98 10.84
N THR A 178 -8.96 -12.75 11.79
CA THR A 178 -8.23 -13.99 11.47
C THR A 178 -9.11 -15.00 10.73
N MET A 179 -10.34 -15.19 11.20
CA MET A 179 -11.30 -16.08 10.54
C MET A 179 -11.71 -15.55 9.15
N ALA A 180 -11.96 -14.24 9.04
CA ALA A 180 -12.31 -13.61 7.77
C ALA A 180 -11.17 -13.75 6.75
N GLN A 181 -9.92 -13.51 7.16
CA GLN A 181 -8.74 -13.69 6.32
C GLN A 181 -8.60 -15.12 5.81
N PHE A 182 -8.82 -16.11 6.68
CA PHE A 182 -8.81 -17.53 6.26
C PHE A 182 -9.85 -17.77 5.15
N ILE A 183 -11.10 -17.37 5.38
CA ILE A 183 -12.19 -17.57 4.42
C ILE A 183 -11.91 -16.84 3.10
N VAL A 184 -11.55 -15.55 3.17
CA VAL A 184 -11.26 -14.72 1.99
C VAL A 184 -10.07 -15.28 1.22
N TRP A 185 -9.00 -15.71 1.89
CA TRP A 185 -7.84 -16.33 1.25
C TRP A 185 -8.24 -17.54 0.40
N PHE A 186 -8.96 -18.51 0.97
CA PHE A 186 -9.33 -19.72 0.24
C PHE A 186 -10.31 -19.44 -0.90
N LEU A 187 -11.34 -18.62 -0.65
CA LEU A 187 -12.31 -18.25 -1.69
C LEU A 187 -11.64 -17.50 -2.83
N TYR A 188 -10.78 -16.53 -2.52
CA TYR A 188 -10.07 -15.74 -3.52
C TYR A 188 -9.05 -16.59 -4.28
N PHE A 189 -8.30 -17.45 -3.59
CA PHE A 189 -7.34 -18.37 -4.21
C PHE A 189 -8.00 -19.31 -5.22
N ILE A 190 -9.07 -19.99 -4.82
CA ILE A 190 -9.82 -20.89 -5.72
C ILE A 190 -10.44 -20.08 -6.86
N GLY A 191 -11.07 -18.94 -6.56
CA GLY A 191 -11.64 -18.05 -7.56
C GLY A 191 -10.61 -17.55 -8.57
N TYR A 192 -9.39 -17.25 -8.14
CA TYR A 192 -8.31 -16.76 -8.99
C TYR A 192 -7.77 -17.86 -9.90
N ILE A 193 -7.70 -19.11 -9.44
CA ILE A 193 -7.38 -20.25 -10.31
C ILE A 193 -8.44 -20.43 -11.39
N ILE A 194 -9.72 -20.28 -11.05
CA ILE A 194 -10.84 -20.47 -11.98
C ILE A 194 -10.94 -19.32 -12.99
N SER A 195 -10.91 -18.08 -12.53
CA SER A 195 -11.04 -16.88 -13.37
C SER A 195 -10.31 -15.68 -12.76
N PRO A 196 -9.02 -15.48 -13.09
CA PRO A 196 -8.27 -14.29 -12.70
C PRO A 196 -8.97 -13.00 -13.12
N LYS A 197 -9.59 -12.99 -14.31
CA LYS A 197 -10.36 -11.86 -14.83
C LYS A 197 -11.48 -11.44 -13.87
N THR A 198 -12.28 -12.41 -13.42
CA THR A 198 -13.42 -12.17 -12.54
C THR A 198 -12.93 -11.68 -11.18
N MET A 199 -11.83 -12.24 -10.66
CA MET A 199 -11.28 -11.81 -9.38
C MET A 199 -10.75 -10.37 -9.41
N HIS A 200 -9.98 -9.99 -10.43
CA HIS A 200 -9.59 -8.58 -10.62
C HIS A 200 -10.80 -7.66 -10.84
N ARG A 201 -11.90 -8.19 -11.41
CA ARG A 201 -13.14 -7.42 -11.52
C ARG A 201 -13.81 -7.19 -10.17
N ILE A 202 -13.82 -8.19 -9.29
CA ILE A 202 -14.32 -8.08 -7.91
C ILE A 202 -13.55 -6.98 -7.19
N VAL A 203 -12.21 -7.02 -7.23
CA VAL A 203 -11.35 -6.00 -6.60
C VAL A 203 -11.68 -4.62 -7.16
N SER A 204 -11.74 -4.47 -8.49
CA SER A 204 -12.13 -3.19 -9.10
C SER A 204 -13.49 -2.66 -8.58
N TYR A 205 -14.49 -3.52 -8.34
CA TYR A 205 -15.75 -3.08 -7.74
C TYR A 205 -15.64 -2.77 -6.23
N LEU A 206 -14.82 -3.51 -5.47
CA LEU A 206 -14.53 -3.22 -4.08
C LEU A 206 -13.92 -1.81 -3.95
N GLU A 207 -12.89 -1.50 -4.74
CA GLU A 207 -12.20 -0.21 -4.64
C GLU A 207 -13.10 0.94 -5.09
N TYR A 208 -14.00 0.69 -6.05
CA TYR A 208 -14.99 1.69 -6.42
C TYR A 208 -15.91 2.07 -5.24
N GLU A 209 -16.30 1.10 -4.43
CA GLU A 209 -17.07 1.35 -3.21
C GLU A 209 -16.19 1.88 -2.05
N ALA A 210 -14.91 1.51 -1.97
CA ALA A 210 -13.94 2.08 -1.03
C ALA A 210 -13.77 3.59 -1.27
N VAL A 211 -13.59 4.02 -2.53
CA VAL A 211 -13.51 5.45 -2.89
C VAL A 211 -14.77 6.21 -2.44
N LYS A 212 -15.96 5.62 -2.58
CA LYS A 212 -17.21 6.25 -2.09
C LYS A 212 -17.23 6.33 -0.57
N THR A 213 -16.84 5.26 0.11
CA THR A 213 -16.74 5.19 1.57
C THR A 213 -15.83 6.30 2.09
N TYR A 214 -14.62 6.42 1.56
CA TYR A 214 -13.67 7.45 1.98
C TYR A 214 -14.13 8.86 1.61
N THR A 215 -14.83 9.02 0.49
CA THR A 215 -15.48 10.30 0.15
C THR A 215 -16.52 10.72 1.19
N ASN A 216 -17.33 9.77 1.67
CA ASN A 216 -18.29 10.05 2.73
C ASN A 216 -17.59 10.31 4.07
N PHE A 217 -16.54 9.55 4.39
CA PHE A 217 -15.73 9.78 5.59
C PHE A 217 -15.16 11.21 5.61
N ILE A 218 -14.58 11.70 4.50
CA ILE A 218 -14.12 13.09 4.40
C ILE A 218 -15.25 14.09 4.66
N LYS A 219 -16.44 13.87 4.09
CA LYS A 219 -17.60 14.73 4.32
C LYS A 219 -18.05 14.73 5.78
N ASP A 220 -18.06 13.58 6.44
CA ASP A 220 -18.48 13.47 7.83
C ASP A 220 -17.48 14.17 8.77
N ILE A 221 -16.18 14.17 8.43
CA ILE A 221 -15.18 15.00 9.10
C ILE A 221 -15.44 16.50 8.85
N ASP A 222 -15.71 16.90 7.61
CA ASP A 222 -15.98 18.30 7.24
C ASP A 222 -17.24 18.87 7.91
N LEU A 223 -18.24 18.02 8.13
CA LEU A 223 -19.47 18.36 8.84
C LEU A 223 -19.30 18.35 10.38
N GLY A 224 -18.13 17.94 10.88
CA GLY A 224 -17.85 17.82 12.32
C GLY A 224 -18.54 16.63 13.00
N LEU A 225 -19.05 15.67 12.23
CA LEU A 225 -19.63 14.42 12.75
C LEU A 225 -18.55 13.47 13.27
N ILE A 226 -17.34 13.57 12.72
CA ILE A 226 -16.16 12.82 13.16
C ILE A 226 -15.06 13.82 13.50
N GLU A 227 -14.42 13.62 14.66
CA GLU A 227 -13.31 14.46 15.11
C GLU A 227 -12.10 14.33 14.17
N ASN A 228 -11.59 15.47 13.69
CA ASN A 228 -10.41 15.53 12.83
C ASN A 228 -9.11 15.51 13.66
N VAL A 229 -8.82 14.36 14.25
CA VAL A 229 -7.61 14.14 15.09
C VAL A 229 -6.32 14.25 14.26
N PRO A 230 -5.13 14.40 14.89
CA PRO A 230 -3.86 14.31 14.18
C PRO A 230 -3.71 13.00 13.40
N ALA A 231 -3.06 13.06 12.24
CA ALA A 231 -2.72 11.86 11.46
C ALA A 231 -1.77 10.95 12.25
N SER A 232 -1.79 9.66 11.90
CA SER A 232 -0.86 8.70 12.49
C SER A 232 0.58 9.02 12.10
N LYS A 233 1.55 8.61 12.92
CA LYS A 233 2.98 8.87 12.61
C LYS A 233 3.39 8.08 11.38
N LEU A 234 2.89 6.86 11.26
CA LEU A 234 3.13 6.02 10.10
C LEU A 234 2.58 6.66 8.82
N ALA A 235 1.42 7.31 8.87
CA ALA A 235 0.84 8.01 7.73
C ALA A 235 1.72 9.19 7.26
N ILE A 236 2.18 10.00 8.22
CA ILE A 236 3.07 11.13 7.95
C ILE A 236 4.34 10.64 7.24
N GLU A 237 4.94 9.55 7.72
CA GLU A 237 6.16 9.00 7.12
C GLU A 237 5.90 8.31 5.77
N TYR A 238 4.82 7.54 5.67
CA TYR A 238 4.53 6.73 4.49
C TYR A 238 4.08 7.57 3.29
N TRP A 239 3.21 8.56 3.51
CA TRP A 239 2.74 9.46 2.44
C TRP A 239 3.50 10.79 2.37
N GLY A 240 4.52 10.97 3.23
CA GLY A 240 5.29 12.21 3.30
C GLY A 240 4.40 13.44 3.53
N LEU A 241 3.47 13.32 4.49
CA LEU A 241 2.57 14.40 4.87
C LEU A 241 3.32 15.44 5.72
N ASP A 242 2.73 16.62 5.87
CA ASP A 242 3.25 17.62 6.81
C ASP A 242 3.09 17.11 8.27
N ASN A 243 3.98 17.53 9.18
CA ASN A 243 3.99 17.03 10.57
C ASN A 243 2.71 17.36 11.36
N ASP A 244 1.93 18.34 10.91
CA ASP A 244 0.66 18.76 11.49
C ASP A 244 -0.54 18.26 10.66
N ALA A 245 -0.35 17.26 9.79
CA ALA A 245 -1.40 16.63 9.02
C ALA A 245 -2.47 15.99 9.93
N THR A 246 -3.70 15.98 9.46
CA THR A 246 -4.86 15.47 10.22
C THR A 246 -5.39 14.15 9.64
N LEU A 247 -6.35 13.53 10.34
CA LEU A 247 -7.09 12.38 9.86
C LEU A 247 -7.66 12.64 8.46
N ARG A 248 -8.30 13.79 8.25
CA ARG A 248 -8.82 14.21 6.94
C ARG A 248 -7.74 14.17 5.84
N ASP A 249 -6.55 14.70 6.11
CA ASP A 249 -5.43 14.72 5.15
C ASP A 249 -4.97 13.30 4.79
N MET A 250 -4.89 12.42 5.78
CA MET A 250 -4.58 11.01 5.57
C MET A 250 -5.64 10.31 4.71
N ILE A 251 -6.93 10.52 4.99
CA ILE A 251 -8.04 9.91 4.23
C ILE A 251 -8.05 10.39 2.76
N LEU A 252 -7.65 11.64 2.48
CA LEU A 252 -7.52 12.11 1.10
C LEU A 252 -6.55 11.27 0.29
N VAL A 253 -5.42 10.87 0.90
CA VAL A 253 -4.40 10.07 0.21
C VAL A 253 -4.81 8.61 0.11
N ILE A 254 -5.37 8.02 1.17
CA ILE A 254 -5.96 6.68 1.14
C ILE A 254 -6.98 6.57 0.00
N ARG A 255 -7.93 7.50 -0.07
CA ARG A 255 -8.93 7.54 -1.15
C ARG A 255 -8.29 7.58 -2.53
N GLN A 256 -7.13 8.22 -2.65
CA GLN A 256 -6.43 8.34 -3.91
C GLN A 256 -5.64 7.05 -4.26
N ASP A 257 -5.06 6.35 -3.27
CA ASP A 257 -4.53 4.99 -3.45
C ASP A 257 -5.67 4.04 -3.95
N GLU A 258 -6.89 4.14 -3.40
CA GLU A 258 -8.04 3.33 -3.85
C GLU A 258 -8.45 3.60 -5.31
N VAL A 259 -8.34 4.85 -5.76
CA VAL A 259 -8.56 5.19 -7.17
C VAL A 259 -7.54 4.47 -8.05
N ASP A 260 -6.29 4.41 -7.61
CA ASP A 260 -5.21 3.76 -8.34
C ASP A 260 -5.42 2.23 -8.38
N HIS A 261 -5.76 1.60 -7.25
CA HIS A 261 -6.10 0.18 -7.17
C HIS A 261 -7.31 -0.18 -8.05
N ASN A 262 -8.35 0.66 -8.04
CA ASN A 262 -9.52 0.52 -8.91
C ASN A 262 -9.10 0.44 -10.39
N ILE A 263 -8.29 1.41 -10.83
CA ILE A 263 -7.86 1.52 -12.23
C ILE A 263 -6.95 0.34 -12.60
N VAL A 264 -6.00 -0.01 -11.74
CA VAL A 264 -5.05 -1.12 -11.96
C VAL A 264 -5.80 -2.43 -12.16
N ASN A 265 -6.64 -2.81 -11.20
CA ASN A 265 -7.38 -4.06 -11.23
C ASN A 265 -8.33 -4.12 -12.43
N HIS A 266 -8.94 -2.99 -12.78
CA HIS A 266 -9.76 -2.87 -13.98
C HIS A 266 -8.98 -3.14 -15.27
N GLN A 267 -7.77 -2.58 -15.39
CA GLN A 267 -6.91 -2.77 -16.55
C GLN A 267 -6.39 -4.21 -16.64
N ILE A 268 -5.95 -4.80 -15.52
CA ILE A 268 -5.49 -6.20 -15.49
C ILE A 268 -6.63 -7.13 -15.90
N SER A 269 -7.85 -6.93 -15.38
CA SER A 269 -9.05 -7.71 -15.78
C SER A 269 -9.29 -7.69 -17.30
N LYS A 270 -9.01 -6.57 -17.98
CA LYS A 270 -9.13 -6.45 -19.45
C LYS A 270 -7.97 -7.10 -20.21
N LYS A 271 -6.74 -6.96 -19.72
CA LYS A 271 -5.53 -7.43 -20.40
C LYS A 271 -5.30 -8.93 -20.24
N ILE A 272 -5.64 -9.50 -19.09
CA ILE A 272 -5.35 -10.90 -18.74
C ILE A 272 -5.97 -11.92 -19.70
N LEU A 273 -7.12 -11.61 -20.31
CA LEU A 273 -7.72 -12.48 -21.34
C LEU A 273 -6.97 -12.48 -22.66
N LYS A 274 -6.20 -11.43 -22.95
CA LYS A 274 -5.47 -11.28 -24.22
C LYS A 274 -4.07 -11.90 -24.15
N ASN A 275 -3.71 -12.55 -23.03
CA ASN A 275 -2.34 -12.92 -22.68
C ASN A 275 -1.35 -11.75 -22.86
N ASN A 276 -1.86 -10.52 -22.77
CA ASN A 276 -1.06 -9.31 -22.83
C ASN A 276 -0.53 -9.09 -21.43
N ASN A 277 0.78 -9.22 -21.25
CA ASN A 277 1.46 -9.02 -19.97
C ASN A 277 2.07 -7.61 -19.85
N ASP A 278 1.63 -6.64 -20.67
CA ASP A 278 2.16 -5.29 -20.62
C ASP A 278 1.93 -4.68 -19.24
N PRO A 279 2.91 -3.95 -18.69
CA PRO A 279 2.77 -3.31 -17.39
C PRO A 279 1.56 -2.39 -17.37
N VAL A 280 0.92 -2.29 -16.21
CA VAL A 280 -0.01 -1.22 -15.91
C VAL A 280 0.79 -0.14 -15.23
N ILE A 281 0.99 0.98 -15.92
CA ILE A 281 1.77 2.12 -15.42
C ILE A 281 0.78 3.22 -15.06
N LEU A 282 0.79 3.60 -13.79
CA LEU A 282 0.15 4.80 -13.30
C LEU A 282 1.23 5.85 -13.01
N GLU A 283 0.90 7.11 -13.25
CA GLU A 283 1.77 8.23 -12.91
C GLU A 283 1.07 9.12 -11.89
N ASN A 284 1.82 9.58 -10.89
CA ASN A 284 1.34 10.63 -9.99
C ASN A 284 1.23 11.95 -10.76
N LYS A 285 0.02 12.31 -11.14
CA LYS A 285 -0.27 13.56 -11.88
C LYS A 285 -0.14 14.81 -11.01
N PHE A 286 -0.19 14.66 -9.68
CA PHE A 286 -0.19 15.78 -8.73
C PHE A 286 1.21 16.24 -8.36
N ASN A 287 2.23 15.37 -8.47
CA ASN A 287 3.63 15.71 -8.21
C ASN A 287 4.38 16.25 -9.44
N LYS A 288 3.78 16.20 -10.64
CA LYS A 288 4.41 16.69 -11.90
C LYS A 288 4.22 18.18 -12.19
N ILE A 289 3.51 18.94 -11.35
CA ILE A 289 3.22 20.36 -11.62
C ILE A 289 3.93 21.26 -10.60
N SER A 290 5.17 21.61 -10.93
CA SER A 290 5.82 22.83 -10.46
C SER A 290 6.57 23.58 -11.58
N PHE A 291 6.56 23.05 -12.81
CA PHE A 291 7.18 23.69 -13.97
C PHE A 291 6.18 24.35 -14.94
N THR A 292 4.95 23.85 -15.05
CA THR A 292 3.98 24.34 -16.05
C THR A 292 3.17 25.54 -15.60
N ASP A 293 2.86 25.68 -14.31
CA ASP A 293 2.00 26.77 -13.82
C ASP A 293 2.71 28.15 -13.89
N ASN A 294 4.05 28.17 -13.89
CA ASN A 294 4.84 29.39 -14.10
C ASN A 294 5.04 29.77 -15.58
N LEU A 295 4.81 28.83 -16.52
CA LEU A 295 4.89 29.12 -17.96
C LEU A 295 3.53 29.55 -18.52
N ILE A 296 2.43 29.06 -17.96
CA ILE A 296 1.07 29.38 -18.44
C ILE A 296 0.68 30.84 -18.15
N ILE A 297 1.24 31.47 -17.11
CA ILE A 297 0.98 32.90 -16.82
C ILE A 297 1.76 33.82 -17.79
N ASN A 298 2.86 33.34 -18.40
CA ASN A 298 3.69 34.14 -19.30
C ASN A 298 3.43 33.90 -20.80
N ASN A 299 2.71 32.84 -21.18
CA ASN A 299 2.35 32.54 -22.57
C ASN A 299 0.84 32.68 -22.82
N ASN A 300 0.31 33.86 -22.49
CA ASN A 300 -0.90 34.39 -23.12
C ASN A 300 -0.96 34.03 -24.62
N ASN A 301 -2.17 33.88 -25.14
CA ASN A 301 -2.46 34.06 -26.56
C ASN A 301 -1.87 32.99 -27.50
N ASN A 302 -2.61 31.90 -27.75
CA ASN A 302 -2.93 31.40 -29.10
C ASN A 302 -3.51 29.98 -29.07
N ASN A 303 -4.72 29.87 -29.61
CA ASN A 303 -5.35 28.73 -30.31
C ASN A 303 -5.53 27.34 -29.65
N ASN A 304 -6.79 26.92 -29.76
CA ASN A 304 -7.34 25.56 -29.69
C ASN A 304 -6.46 24.49 -30.38
N ASN A 305 -6.30 23.32 -29.75
CA ASN A 305 -6.75 22.04 -30.31
C ASN A 305 -6.56 20.83 -29.37
N TYR A 306 -7.52 19.92 -29.48
CA TYR A 306 -7.61 18.60 -28.86
C TYR A 306 -6.53 17.61 -29.34
N TYR A 307 -6.28 16.59 -28.49
CA TYR A 307 -5.67 15.27 -28.76
C TYR A 307 -4.51 15.13 -29.76
N ASN A 308 -3.31 14.93 -29.24
CA ASN A 308 -2.46 13.74 -29.44
C ASN A 308 -1.03 14.07 -28.97
N ASN A 309 -0.35 13.06 -28.39
CA ASN A 309 1.09 12.80 -28.42
C ASN A 309 1.38 11.78 -27.30
N ASN A 310 1.64 10.50 -27.57
CA ASN A 310 2.88 9.99 -28.16
C ASN A 310 4.11 10.78 -27.70
N SER A 311 4.64 10.37 -26.55
CA SER A 311 5.96 10.73 -26.08
C SER A 311 6.65 9.45 -25.62
N ASN A 312 7.40 8.86 -26.56
CA ASN A 312 8.53 8.00 -26.25
C ASN A 312 9.46 8.76 -25.30
N ASN A 313 9.57 8.29 -24.06
CA ASN A 313 10.77 8.53 -23.28
C ASN A 313 11.24 7.19 -22.70
N SER A 314 12.07 6.56 -23.51
CA SER A 314 12.86 5.38 -23.25
C SER A 314 13.81 5.61 -22.08
N ASN A 315 13.60 4.88 -20.97
CA ASN A 315 14.67 4.42 -20.08
C ASN A 315 14.23 3.16 -19.30
N TYR A 316 13.67 2.19 -20.01
CA TYR A 316 13.57 0.79 -19.57
C TYR A 316 14.03 -0.13 -20.73
N ASN A 317 15.31 -0.03 -21.09
CA ASN A 317 15.94 -1.01 -21.98
C ASN A 317 16.82 -1.95 -21.14
N ASN A 318 16.28 -3.13 -20.81
CA ASN A 318 16.86 -4.43 -21.16
C ASN A 318 16.24 -5.54 -20.33
N CYS A 319 15.22 -6.20 -20.88
CA CYS A 319 14.88 -7.59 -20.57
C CYS A 319 14.28 -8.27 -21.81
N ASN A 320 14.89 -8.04 -22.97
CA ASN A 320 14.66 -8.82 -24.19
C ASN A 320 16.01 -9.31 -24.69
N ASN A 321 16.62 -10.23 -23.94
CA ASN A 321 17.70 -11.12 -24.40
C ASN A 321 17.85 -12.27 -23.39
N PHE A 322 16.84 -13.14 -23.34
CA PHE A 322 16.98 -14.51 -22.84
C PHE A 322 16.65 -15.49 -23.98
N LYS A 323 17.23 -15.25 -25.14
CA LYS A 323 17.54 -16.30 -26.12
C LYS A 323 19.05 -16.30 -26.23
N ASP A 324 19.64 -17.48 -26.06
CA ASP A 324 21.08 -17.79 -26.24
C ASP A 324 22.04 -17.53 -25.07
N ILE A 325 21.80 -18.15 -23.91
CA ILE A 325 22.91 -18.58 -23.03
C ILE A 325 22.69 -20.03 -22.55
N ASN A 326 23.29 -20.98 -23.29
CA ASN A 326 23.92 -22.22 -22.82
C ASN A 326 23.27 -23.09 -21.72
N MET A 327 21.94 -23.25 -21.68
CA MET A 327 21.27 -24.18 -20.77
C MET A 327 21.42 -25.68 -21.14
N LYS A 328 22.04 -26.01 -22.30
CA LYS A 328 22.35 -27.39 -22.69
C LYS A 328 23.65 -27.95 -22.07
N LYS A 329 24.61 -27.10 -21.67
CA LYS A 329 25.87 -27.58 -21.07
C LYS A 329 25.74 -27.92 -19.58
N SER A 330 24.81 -27.28 -18.86
CA SER A 330 24.63 -27.51 -17.43
C SER A 330 23.81 -28.77 -17.09
N ILE A 331 22.92 -29.20 -17.98
CA ILE A 331 22.08 -30.39 -17.77
C ILE A 331 22.91 -31.69 -17.88
N ASN A 332 23.88 -31.74 -18.80
CA ASN A 332 24.75 -32.92 -18.96
C ASN A 332 25.73 -33.12 -17.79
N ASN A 333 26.01 -32.08 -16.99
CA ASN A 333 26.85 -32.20 -15.80
C ASN A 333 26.07 -32.61 -14.55
N ILE A 334 24.74 -32.44 -14.53
CA ILE A 334 23.88 -32.83 -13.40
C ILE A 334 23.44 -34.29 -13.50
N ILE A 335 23.38 -34.86 -14.71
CA ILE A 335 22.99 -36.28 -14.94
C ILE A 335 24.13 -37.27 -14.58
N LYS A 336 25.31 -36.78 -14.17
CA LYS A 336 26.48 -37.60 -13.81
C LYS A 336 26.83 -37.61 -12.32
N MET A 337 25.88 -37.31 -11.42
CA MET A 337 26.04 -37.64 -10.01
C MET A 337 25.35 -38.97 -9.72
N ASP A 338 26.22 -39.97 -9.51
CA ASP A 338 25.91 -41.36 -9.22
C ASP A 338 24.90 -41.54 -8.08
N SER A 339 24.03 -42.52 -8.29
CA SER A 339 23.32 -43.34 -7.31
C SER A 339 23.61 -43.06 -5.82
N ILE A 340 22.80 -42.21 -5.20
CA ILE A 340 22.64 -42.21 -3.75
C ILE A 340 21.65 -43.34 -3.40
N LYS A 341 22.16 -44.45 -2.88
CA LYS A 341 21.35 -45.49 -2.24
C LYS A 341 20.66 -44.88 -1.02
N ILE A 342 19.33 -44.82 -1.05
CA ILE A 342 18.51 -44.46 0.10
C ILE A 342 18.41 -45.70 0.99
N SER A 343 18.89 -45.59 2.24
CA SER A 343 18.64 -46.57 3.30
C SER A 343 17.19 -46.44 3.77
N PRO A 344 16.42 -47.52 3.93
CA PRO A 344 15.09 -47.46 4.51
C PRO A 344 15.25 -47.54 6.02
N ASP A 345 15.14 -46.41 6.71
CA ASP A 345 14.64 -46.35 8.09
C ASP A 345 14.56 -44.89 8.53
N LEU A 346 13.35 -44.43 8.82
CA LEU A 346 12.97 -43.69 10.04
C LEU A 346 11.59 -43.06 9.83
N THR A 347 10.61 -43.69 10.46
CA THR A 347 9.33 -43.13 10.87
C THR A 347 9.52 -41.96 11.84
N CYS A 348 8.77 -40.88 11.61
CA CYS A 348 8.02 -40.10 12.60
C CYS A 348 6.97 -39.27 11.87
#